data_AF-A0A819WWN3-F1
#
_entry.id   AF-A0A819WWN3-F1
#
_cell.length_a   1.000
_cell.length_b   1.000
_cell.length_c   1.000
_cell.angle_alpha   90.00
_cell.angle_beta   90.00
_cell.angle_gamma   90.00
#
_symmetry.space_group_name_H-M   'P 1'
#
loop_
_entity.id
_entity.type
_entity.pdbx_description
1 polymer ?
#
loop_
_entity_poly.entity_id
_entity_poly.type
_entity_poly.pdbx_seq_one_letter_code
_entity_poly.pdbx_strand_id
1 'polypeptide(L)'
;MDDEKYFLLQEQFVPNNRGFYPSDKRTTQPKITFKRIQKFEPKILVAITISANEISKPFFSKQKQAVHQTTYFDKCIVAGLMSCITSHYKKENILFCPDLAPSHHGHNVVQYLDENSVQFVQKEFNSQNCPQIRLIETFWSILTDMVYNEGWEAKTIDQLQRRITKKLKEIGIKNFPTRVLRYT
;
A
#
# COMPACT_ATOMS: atom_id res chain seq x y z
N MET A 1 -6.67 -0.33 9.05
CA MET A 1 -5.25 -0.05 8.77
C MET A 1 -5.18 0.69 7.46
N ASP A 2 -4.27 1.61 7.31
CA ASP A 2 -3.94 2.21 6.01
C ASP A 2 -2.42 2.27 5.82
N ASP A 3 -2.03 2.40 4.56
CA ASP A 3 -0.65 2.45 4.12
C ASP A 3 -0.60 2.89 2.65
N GLU A 4 0.59 3.22 2.17
CA GLU A 4 0.83 3.53 0.77
C GLU A 4 1.91 2.65 0.14
N LYS A 5 1.64 2.17 -1.07
CA LYS A 5 2.59 1.36 -1.84
C LYS A 5 2.84 1.93 -3.22
N TYR A 6 4.10 1.93 -3.63
CA TYR A 6 4.49 2.21 -5.01
C TYR A 6 4.38 0.95 -5.88
N PHE A 7 3.76 1.09 -7.05
CA PHE A 7 3.76 0.11 -8.13
C PHE A 7 4.56 0.64 -9.32
N LEU A 8 5.41 -0.20 -9.88
CA LEU A 8 6.22 0.08 -11.07
C LEU A 8 5.53 -0.44 -12.33
N LEU A 9 5.98 -0.01 -13.52
CA LEU A 9 5.46 -0.55 -14.78
C LEU A 9 5.75 -2.06 -14.95
N GLN A 10 6.86 -2.52 -14.38
CA GLN A 10 7.30 -3.90 -14.37
C GLN A 10 7.81 -4.24 -12.96
N GLU A 11 7.47 -5.42 -12.44
CA GLU A 11 7.93 -5.85 -11.12
C GLU A 11 9.20 -6.68 -11.26
N GLN A 12 10.33 -6.12 -10.83
CA GLN A 12 11.63 -6.78 -10.93
C GLN A 12 11.85 -7.81 -9.80
N PHE A 13 10.96 -7.88 -8.81
CA PHE A 13 11.13 -8.67 -7.59
C PHE A 13 10.18 -9.86 -7.42
N VAL A 14 9.33 -10.17 -8.41
CA VAL A 14 8.59 -11.46 -8.44
C VAL A 14 9.62 -12.59 -8.61
N PRO A 15 9.49 -13.75 -7.93
CA PRO A 15 10.47 -14.84 -8.00
C PRO A 15 10.84 -15.32 -9.42
N ASN A 16 9.97 -15.10 -10.41
CA ASN A 16 10.23 -15.42 -11.83
C ASN A 16 11.00 -14.34 -12.62
N ASN A 17 11.30 -13.19 -12.02
CA ASN A 17 12.04 -12.08 -12.66
C ASN A 17 13.45 -11.88 -12.10
N ARG A 18 13.91 -12.79 -11.23
CA ARG A 18 15.30 -12.79 -10.76
C ARG A 18 16.19 -13.22 -11.91
N GLY A 19 16.88 -12.26 -12.51
CA GLY A 19 17.98 -12.54 -13.41
C GLY A 19 18.96 -13.54 -12.79
N PHE A 20 19.61 -14.33 -13.64
CA PHE A 20 20.57 -15.35 -13.24
C PHE A 20 21.66 -14.77 -12.35
N TYR A 21 21.95 -15.42 -11.22
CA TYR A 21 23.16 -15.16 -10.44
C TYR A 21 24.32 -15.90 -11.11
N PRO A 22 25.32 -15.21 -11.68
CA PRO A 22 26.48 -15.88 -12.24
C PRO A 22 27.41 -16.35 -11.11
N SER A 23 27.95 -17.56 -11.23
CA SER A 23 28.91 -18.14 -10.29
C SER A 23 30.29 -17.46 -10.36
N ASP A 24 30.64 -16.84 -11.49
CA ASP A 24 31.89 -16.10 -11.68
C ASP A 24 31.63 -14.72 -12.29
N LYS A 25 32.00 -13.66 -11.54
CA LYS A 25 31.87 -12.27 -11.97
C LYS A 25 32.73 -11.94 -13.20
N ARG A 26 33.83 -12.69 -13.44
CA ARG A 26 34.76 -12.46 -14.55
C ARG A 26 34.22 -12.95 -15.90
N THR A 27 33.33 -13.94 -15.88
CA THR A 27 32.71 -14.51 -17.10
C THR A 27 31.32 -13.95 -17.38
N THR A 28 30.82 -13.09 -16.49
CA THR A 28 29.48 -12.52 -16.60
C THR A 28 29.43 -11.44 -17.67
N GLN A 29 28.46 -11.53 -18.58
CA GLN A 29 28.26 -10.50 -19.60
C GLN A 29 28.02 -9.12 -18.95
N PRO A 30 28.66 -8.04 -19.44
CA PRO A 30 28.51 -6.70 -18.86
C PRO A 30 27.07 -6.21 -18.75
N LYS A 31 26.16 -6.67 -19.61
CA LYS A 31 24.71 -6.35 -19.56
C LYS A 31 24.01 -6.88 -18.30
N ILE A 32 24.53 -7.96 -17.70
CA ILE A 32 24.04 -8.55 -16.45
C ILE A 32 24.76 -7.89 -15.26
N THR A 33 26.07 -7.63 -15.39
CA THR A 33 26.90 -7.02 -14.34
C THR A 33 26.55 -5.55 -14.08
N PHE A 34 26.24 -4.80 -15.14
CA PHE A 34 25.96 -3.38 -15.11
C PHE A 34 24.53 -3.11 -15.59
N LYS A 35 23.55 -3.39 -14.73
CA LYS A 35 22.16 -2.97 -14.98
C LYS A 35 22.03 -1.49 -14.63
N ARG A 36 21.81 -0.65 -15.63
CA ARG A 36 21.56 0.78 -15.43
C ARG A 36 20.17 0.94 -14.81
N ILE A 37 20.10 1.09 -13.50
CA ILE A 37 18.85 1.39 -12.79
C ILE A 37 18.49 2.84 -13.11
N GLN A 38 17.35 3.08 -13.76
CA GLN A 38 16.88 4.44 -13.97
C GLN A 38 16.48 5.00 -12.61
N LYS A 39 17.09 6.12 -12.20
CA LYS A 39 16.87 6.75 -10.87
C LYS A 39 15.39 7.09 -10.58
N PHE A 40 14.56 7.15 -11.62
CA PHE A 40 13.14 7.50 -11.54
C PHE A 40 12.29 6.66 -12.51
N GLU A 41 12.30 5.33 -12.38
CA GLU A 41 11.37 4.49 -13.14
C GLU A 41 9.91 4.96 -12.94
N PRO A 42 9.08 4.97 -14.01
CA PRO A 42 7.69 5.37 -13.89
C PRO A 42 6.96 4.52 -12.86
N LYS A 43 6.35 5.21 -11.88
CA LYS A 43 5.63 4.58 -10.77
C LYS A 43 4.36 5.31 -10.41
N ILE A 44 3.42 4.57 -9.84
CA ILE A 44 2.18 5.09 -9.26
C ILE A 44 2.16 4.75 -7.77
N LEU A 45 1.83 5.71 -6.93
CA LEU A 45 1.54 5.47 -5.52
C LEU A 45 0.06 5.11 -5.38
N VAL A 46 -0.21 4.08 -4.60
CA VAL A 46 -1.56 3.65 -4.22
C VAL A 46 -1.67 3.79 -2.71
N ALA A 47 -2.59 4.62 -2.25
CA ALA A 47 -2.95 4.73 -0.83
C ALA A 47 -4.32 4.10 -0.63
N ILE A 48 -4.47 3.29 0.42
CA ILE A 48 -5.73 2.58 0.68
C ILE A 48 -5.88 2.28 2.15
N THR A 49 -7.14 2.30 2.61
CA THR A 49 -7.51 1.83 3.94
C THR A 49 -8.20 0.49 3.80
N ILE A 50 -7.76 -0.50 4.58
CA ILE A 50 -8.37 -1.82 4.65
C ILE A 50 -8.86 -2.11 6.06
N SER A 51 -9.90 -2.94 6.10
CA SER A 51 -10.50 -3.48 7.31
C SER A 51 -10.91 -4.93 7.06
N ALA A 52 -11.38 -5.62 8.11
CA ALA A 52 -11.84 -7.00 7.96
C ALA A 52 -13.05 -7.14 7.03
N ASN A 53 -13.85 -6.07 6.85
CA ASN A 53 -15.10 -6.13 6.12
C ASN A 53 -15.13 -5.25 4.86
N GLU A 54 -14.14 -4.38 4.64
CA GLU A 54 -14.19 -3.40 3.57
C GLU A 54 -12.78 -2.96 3.12
N ILE A 55 -12.66 -2.66 1.83
CA ILE A 55 -11.48 -2.05 1.22
C ILE A 55 -11.92 -0.68 0.70
N SER A 56 -11.26 0.39 1.17
CA SER A 56 -11.62 1.74 0.75
C SER A 56 -11.41 1.95 -0.75
N LYS A 57 -12.04 3.00 -1.29
CA LYS A 57 -11.67 3.48 -2.61
C LYS A 57 -10.17 3.86 -2.59
N PRO A 58 -9.34 3.32 -3.49
CA PRO A 58 -7.92 3.65 -3.53
C PRO A 58 -7.71 5.08 -4.02
N PHE A 59 -6.75 5.78 -3.41
CA PHE A 59 -6.21 7.02 -3.94
C PHE A 59 -4.97 6.71 -4.77
N PHE A 60 -4.90 7.30 -5.97
CA PHE A 60 -3.79 7.14 -6.90
C PHE A 60 -3.05 8.45 -7.07
N SER A 61 -1.73 8.43 -6.84
CA SER A 61 -0.87 9.57 -7.14
C SER A 61 0.19 9.18 -8.17
N LYS A 62 0.23 9.91 -9.27
CA LYS A 62 1.20 9.71 -10.36
C LYS A 62 2.54 10.35 -9.98
N GLN A 63 3.64 9.79 -10.49
CA GLN A 63 5.02 10.21 -10.21
C GLN A 63 5.22 11.75 -10.20
N LYS A 64 6.10 12.23 -9.30
CA LYS A 64 6.42 13.63 -8.97
C LYS A 64 5.47 14.35 -7.99
N GLN A 65 4.49 13.65 -7.46
CA GLN A 65 3.70 14.12 -6.31
C GLN A 65 4.13 13.31 -5.09
N ALA A 66 5.00 13.87 -4.25
CA ALA A 66 5.15 13.35 -2.89
C ALA A 66 3.80 13.55 -2.18
N VAL A 67 3.29 12.53 -1.50
CA VAL A 67 2.09 12.71 -0.67
C VAL A 67 2.49 13.62 0.48
N HIS A 68 2.08 14.87 0.35
CA HIS A 68 2.22 15.86 1.41
C HIS A 68 1.15 15.59 2.47
N GLN A 69 1.37 16.03 3.70
CA GLN A 69 0.44 15.87 4.83
C GLN A 69 -1.00 16.32 4.50
N THR A 70 -1.16 17.36 3.68
CA THR A 70 -2.46 17.84 3.20
C THR A 70 -3.14 16.86 2.25
N THR A 71 -2.38 16.26 1.32
CA THR A 71 -2.90 15.23 0.40
C THR A 71 -3.31 13.98 1.17
N TYR A 72 -2.50 13.57 2.14
CA TYR A 72 -2.84 12.46 3.02
C TYR A 72 -4.15 12.72 3.78
N PHE A 73 -4.27 13.90 4.40
CA PHE A 73 -5.48 14.29 5.12
C PHE A 73 -6.73 14.26 4.22
N ASP A 74 -6.71 14.96 3.09
CA ASP A 74 -7.88 15.08 2.23
C ASP A 74 -8.26 13.75 1.56
N LYS A 75 -7.26 12.99 1.10
CA LYS A 75 -7.46 11.83 0.23
C LYS A 75 -7.50 10.51 0.98
N CYS A 76 -6.64 10.33 1.98
CA CYS A 76 -6.56 9.09 2.75
C CYS A 76 -7.51 9.14 3.96
N ILE A 77 -7.50 10.22 4.74
CA ILE A 77 -8.32 10.31 5.96
C ILE A 77 -9.78 10.65 5.62
N VAL A 78 -10.04 11.81 5.01
CA VAL A 78 -11.41 12.28 4.77
C VAL A 78 -12.11 11.44 3.71
N ALA A 79 -11.50 11.28 2.52
CA ALA A 79 -12.14 10.55 1.43
C ALA A 79 -12.02 9.02 1.54
N GLY A 80 -10.97 8.51 2.18
CA GLY A 80 -10.73 7.07 2.34
C GLY A 80 -11.35 6.53 3.62
N LEU A 81 -10.69 6.78 4.76
CA LEU A 81 -11.05 6.24 6.07
C LEU A 81 -12.47 6.65 6.48
N MET A 82 -12.79 7.95 6.52
CA MET A 82 -14.08 8.40 7.03
C MET A 82 -15.25 7.92 6.19
N SER A 83 -15.10 7.90 4.86
CA SER A 83 -16.12 7.34 3.96
C SER A 83 -16.40 5.86 4.25
N CYS A 84 -15.38 5.09 4.67
CA CYS A 84 -15.56 3.68 5.05
C CYS A 84 -16.23 3.54 6.42
N ILE A 85 -15.78 4.34 7.39
CA ILE A 85 -16.35 4.37 8.74
C ILE A 85 -17.84 4.68 8.67
N THR A 86 -18.23 5.76 8.00
CA THR A 86 -19.63 6.21 7.93
C THR A 86 -20.54 5.23 7.21
N SER A 87 -20.00 4.46 6.26
CA SER A 87 -20.81 3.53 5.44
C SER A 87 -20.99 2.15 6.08
N HIS A 88 -20.02 1.70 6.90
CA HIS A 88 -19.94 0.28 7.30
C HIS A 88 -19.79 0.03 8.81
N TYR A 89 -19.48 1.04 9.62
CA TYR A 89 -19.13 0.84 11.01
C TYR A 89 -19.87 1.79 11.96
N LYS A 90 -20.16 1.30 13.16
CA LYS A 90 -20.49 2.18 14.29
C LYS A 90 -19.18 2.71 14.87
N LYS A 91 -19.04 4.04 14.95
CA LYS A 91 -17.78 4.74 15.33
C LYS A 91 -17.11 4.18 16.60
N GLU A 92 -17.93 3.76 17.54
CA GLU A 92 -17.59 3.26 18.88
C GLU A 92 -16.73 1.98 18.94
N ASN A 93 -16.55 1.25 17.83
CA ASN A 93 -15.77 -0.01 17.82
C ASN A 93 -14.64 -0.02 16.78
N ILE A 94 -14.06 1.14 16.47
CA ILE A 94 -13.04 1.25 15.42
C ILE A 94 -11.74 1.71 16.03
N LEU A 95 -10.72 0.85 15.92
CA LEU A 95 -9.33 1.22 16.16
C LEU A 95 -8.64 1.42 14.81
N PHE A 96 -8.35 2.66 14.47
CA PHE A 96 -7.55 3.02 13.31
C PHE A 96 -6.06 2.79 13.63
N CYS A 97 -5.32 2.21 12.68
CA CYS A 97 -3.91 1.90 12.87
C CYS A 97 -3.18 2.38 11.61
N PRO A 98 -2.68 3.63 11.61
CA PRO A 98 -1.88 4.14 10.53
C PRO A 98 -0.44 3.62 10.57
N ASP A 99 0.26 3.75 9.46
CA ASP A 99 1.70 3.52 9.42
C ASP A 99 2.46 4.62 10.22
N LEU A 100 3.80 4.54 10.25
CA LEU A 100 4.63 5.46 11.04
C LEU A 100 5.11 6.70 10.27
N ALA A 101 4.57 6.95 9.07
CA ALA A 101 4.94 8.10 8.26
C ALA A 101 4.64 9.41 9.03
N PRO A 102 5.55 10.40 9.00
CA PRO A 102 5.34 11.66 9.71
C PRO A 102 4.02 12.38 9.35
N SER A 103 3.55 12.22 8.11
CA SER A 103 2.26 12.75 7.64
C SER A 103 1.07 12.22 8.42
N HIS A 104 1.13 10.99 8.95
CA HIS A 104 -0.02 10.29 9.52
C HIS A 104 -0.28 10.69 10.97
N HIS A 105 0.77 11.13 11.65
CA HIS A 105 0.70 11.67 13.01
C HIS A 105 0.78 13.20 13.02
N GLY A 106 0.51 13.83 11.88
CA GLY A 106 0.44 15.28 11.76
C GLY A 106 -0.70 15.87 12.60
N HIS A 107 -0.50 17.08 13.12
CA HIS A 107 -1.45 17.74 14.03
C HIS A 107 -2.89 17.78 13.49
N ASN A 108 -3.07 18.14 12.21
CA ASN A 108 -4.37 18.19 11.56
C ASN A 108 -5.07 16.82 11.47
N VAL A 109 -4.32 15.74 11.27
CA VAL A 109 -4.85 14.37 11.21
C VAL A 109 -5.32 13.96 12.60
N VAL A 110 -4.45 14.11 13.61
CA VAL A 110 -4.75 13.74 15.00
C VAL A 110 -5.98 14.50 15.50
N GLN A 111 -5.97 15.83 15.36
CA GLN A 111 -7.09 16.67 15.78
C GLN A 111 -8.41 16.22 15.14
N TYR A 112 -8.41 15.94 13.83
CA TYR A 112 -9.61 15.52 13.12
C TYR A 112 -10.12 14.14 13.56
N LEU A 113 -9.22 13.19 13.84
CA LEU A 113 -9.59 11.87 14.36
C LEU A 113 -10.23 12.01 15.75
N ASP A 114 -9.66 12.84 16.62
CA ASP A 114 -10.19 13.12 17.96
C ASP A 114 -11.58 13.78 17.88
N GLU A 115 -11.74 14.83 17.08
CA GLU A 115 -13.01 15.53 16.85
C GLU A 115 -14.11 14.59 16.30
N ASN A 116 -13.72 13.57 15.54
CA ASN A 116 -14.63 12.58 14.98
C ASN A 116 -14.82 11.33 15.86
N SER A 117 -14.19 11.30 17.04
CA SER A 117 -14.20 10.19 17.99
C SER A 117 -13.71 8.87 17.38
N VAL A 118 -12.67 8.93 16.55
CA VAL A 118 -12.01 7.76 15.97
C VAL A 118 -10.80 7.42 16.81
N GLN A 119 -10.86 6.28 17.51
CA GLN A 119 -9.69 5.79 18.25
C GLN A 119 -8.59 5.41 17.27
N PHE A 120 -7.34 5.75 17.57
CA PHE A 120 -6.21 5.40 16.74
C PHE A 120 -5.00 4.95 17.56
N VAL A 121 -4.16 4.12 16.96
CA VAL A 121 -2.88 3.68 17.57
C VAL A 121 -1.90 4.84 17.53
N GLN A 122 -1.49 5.32 18.71
CA GLN A 122 -0.46 6.36 18.82
C GLN A 122 0.90 5.84 18.37
N LYS A 123 1.77 6.77 17.96
CA LYS A 123 3.08 6.46 17.36
C LYS A 123 3.96 5.62 18.28
N GLU A 124 3.86 5.85 19.59
CA GLU A 124 4.66 5.20 20.64
C GLU A 124 4.29 3.73 20.82
N PHE A 125 3.04 3.36 20.52
CA PHE A 125 2.53 1.99 20.62
C PHE A 125 2.60 1.22 19.29
N ASN A 126 2.98 1.89 18.19
CA ASN A 126 3.13 1.27 16.89
C ASN A 126 4.58 0.81 16.69
N SER A 127 4.81 -0.50 16.75
CA SER A 127 6.15 -1.08 16.67
C SER A 127 6.85 -0.68 15.35
N GLN A 128 7.99 -0.01 15.49
CA GLN A 128 8.82 0.39 14.35
C GLN A 128 9.44 -0.83 13.66
N ASN A 129 9.61 -0.75 12.34
CA ASN A 129 10.32 -1.75 11.53
C ASN A 129 9.78 -3.19 11.68
N CYS A 130 8.51 -3.35 12.03
CA CYS A 130 7.86 -4.65 12.14
C CYS A 130 6.74 -4.76 11.08
N PRO A 131 7.08 -4.89 9.79
CA PRO A 131 6.07 -5.04 8.75
C PRO A 131 5.28 -6.35 8.90
N GLN A 132 5.89 -7.40 9.49
CA GLN A 132 5.25 -8.71 9.59
C GLN A 132 3.97 -8.72 10.46
N ILE A 133 3.82 -7.78 11.40
CA ILE A 133 2.62 -7.67 12.24
C ILE A 133 1.50 -6.87 11.58
N ARG A 134 1.78 -6.19 10.46
CA ARG A 134 0.82 -5.33 9.76
C ARG A 134 0.11 -6.13 8.68
N LEU A 135 -1.19 -6.37 8.85
CA LEU A 135 -2.02 -7.12 7.89
C LEU A 135 -1.99 -6.51 6.48
N ILE A 136 -1.81 -5.19 6.37
CA ILE A 136 -1.74 -4.49 5.10
C ILE A 136 -0.53 -4.90 4.24
N GLU A 137 0.56 -5.39 4.84
CA GLU A 137 1.71 -5.91 4.09
C GLU A 137 1.35 -7.21 3.35
N THR A 138 0.57 -8.09 4.00
CA THR A 138 0.06 -9.30 3.35
C THR A 138 -0.88 -8.95 2.20
N PHE A 139 -1.74 -7.95 2.40
CA PHE A 139 -2.59 -7.42 1.34
C PHE A 139 -1.77 -6.92 0.15
N TRP A 140 -0.72 -6.15 0.42
CA TRP A 140 0.16 -5.65 -0.62
C TRP A 140 0.84 -6.76 -1.41
N SER A 141 1.32 -7.81 -0.75
CA SER A 141 1.88 -8.98 -1.43
C SER A 141 0.87 -9.64 -2.36
N ILE A 142 -0.35 -9.90 -1.87
CA ILE A 142 -1.43 -10.51 -2.68
C ILE A 142 -1.76 -9.63 -3.90
N LEU A 143 -1.93 -8.33 -3.69
CA LEU A 143 -2.26 -7.42 -4.78
C LEU A 143 -1.12 -7.32 -5.81
N THR A 144 0.14 -7.25 -5.35
CA THR A 144 1.32 -7.26 -6.24
C THR A 144 1.35 -8.53 -7.08
N ASP A 145 1.19 -9.71 -6.47
CA ASP A 145 1.19 -10.99 -7.20
C ASP A 145 0.06 -11.03 -8.24
N MET A 146 -1.15 -10.57 -7.90
CA MET A 146 -2.27 -10.52 -8.84
C MET A 146 -2.06 -9.52 -9.99
N VAL A 147 -1.43 -8.38 -9.71
CA VAL A 147 -1.16 -7.35 -10.72
C VAL A 147 -0.17 -7.89 -11.76
N TYR A 148 0.95 -8.45 -11.31
CA TYR A 148 2.08 -8.89 -12.12
C TYR A 148 2.07 -10.38 -12.48
N ASN A 149 0.99 -11.10 -12.18
CA ASN A 149 0.83 -12.51 -12.51
C ASN A 149 1.20 -12.80 -13.99
N GLU A 150 1.83 -13.94 -14.24
CA GLU A 150 2.30 -14.36 -15.57
C GLU A 150 3.29 -13.38 -16.24
N GLY A 151 4.03 -12.60 -15.44
CA GLY A 151 5.00 -11.63 -15.95
C GLY A 151 4.32 -10.44 -16.63
N TRP A 152 3.11 -10.07 -16.19
CA TRP A 152 2.38 -8.94 -16.75
C TRP A 152 3.14 -7.62 -16.51
N GLU A 153 3.23 -6.80 -17.55
CA GLU A 153 3.88 -5.49 -17.51
C GLU A 153 2.96 -4.41 -18.12
N ALA A 154 3.07 -3.19 -17.59
CA ALA A 154 2.35 -2.04 -18.08
C ALA A 154 3.23 -1.22 -19.04
N LYS A 155 2.65 -0.77 -20.16
CA LYS A 155 3.30 0.19 -21.08
C LYS A 155 3.16 1.63 -20.58
N THR A 156 2.12 1.92 -19.80
CA THR A 156 1.82 3.27 -19.28
C THR A 156 1.27 3.23 -17.86
N ILE A 157 1.39 4.34 -17.14
CA ILE A 157 0.83 4.49 -15.79
C ILE A 157 -0.69 4.31 -15.78
N ASP A 158 -1.40 4.76 -16.81
CA ASP A 158 -2.86 4.59 -16.90
C ASP A 158 -3.27 3.13 -17.13
N GLN A 159 -2.44 2.36 -17.82
CA GLN A 159 -2.66 0.92 -17.97
C GLN A 159 -2.44 0.21 -16.63
N LEU A 160 -1.39 0.58 -15.90
CA LEU A 160 -1.10 0.08 -14.57
C LEU A 160 -2.24 0.40 -13.59
N GLN A 161 -2.71 1.65 -13.54
CA GLN A 161 -3.83 2.06 -12.68
C GLN A 161 -5.10 1.25 -12.98
N ARG A 162 -5.43 1.04 -14.26
CA ARG A 162 -6.59 0.22 -14.67
C ARG A 162 -6.44 -1.24 -14.22
N ARG A 163 -5.24 -1.81 -14.35
CA ARG A 163 -4.93 -3.16 -13.88
C ARG A 163 -5.10 -3.28 -12.37
N ILE A 164 -4.50 -2.37 -11.59
CA ILE A 164 -4.62 -2.34 -10.13
C ILE A 164 -6.09 -2.22 -9.72
N THR A 165 -6.83 -1.30 -10.33
CA THR A 165 -8.27 -1.13 -10.05
C THR A 165 -9.07 -2.41 -10.32
N LYS A 166 -8.76 -3.12 -11.42
CA LYS A 166 -9.40 -4.40 -11.73
C LYS A 166 -9.06 -5.46 -10.68
N LYS A 167 -7.79 -5.58 -10.28
CA LYS A 167 -7.34 -6.57 -9.29
C LYS A 167 -7.86 -6.29 -7.87
N LEU A 168 -7.95 -5.03 -7.47
CA LEU A 168 -8.60 -4.64 -6.22
C LEU A 168 -10.06 -5.11 -6.14
N LYS A 169 -10.82 -5.01 -7.25
CA LYS A 169 -12.19 -5.53 -7.32
C LYS A 169 -12.26 -7.06 -7.25
N GLU A 170 -11.25 -7.75 -7.79
CA GLU A 170 -11.17 -9.21 -7.78
C GLU A 170 -10.78 -9.78 -6.41
N ILE A 171 -9.93 -9.09 -5.63
CA ILE A 171 -9.52 -9.53 -4.29
C ILE A 171 -10.77 -9.81 -3.45
N GLY A 172 -11.70 -8.86 -3.37
CA GLY A 172 -12.90 -8.99 -2.55
C GLY A 172 -12.59 -9.24 -1.07
N ILE A 173 -13.56 -9.00 -0.20
CA ILE A 173 -13.35 -9.16 1.26
C ILE A 173 -13.12 -10.64 1.64
N LYS A 174 -13.61 -11.59 0.84
CA LYS A 174 -13.60 -13.03 1.15
C LYS A 174 -12.23 -13.71 1.08
N ASN A 175 -11.22 -13.07 0.47
CA ASN A 175 -9.89 -13.66 0.28
C ASN A 175 -8.85 -13.18 1.30
N PHE A 176 -9.25 -12.37 2.29
CA PHE A 176 -8.35 -11.99 3.36
C PHE A 176 -8.23 -13.09 4.41
N PRO A 177 -7.01 -13.56 4.72
CA PRO A 177 -6.82 -14.39 5.90
C PRO A 177 -7.19 -13.55 7.12
N THR A 178 -8.35 -13.84 7.70
CA THR A 178 -8.83 -13.29 8.96
C THR A 178 -8.01 -13.87 10.12
N ARG A 179 -6.69 -13.62 10.11
CA ARG A 179 -5.92 -13.57 11.36
C ARG A 179 -6.11 -12.18 11.96
N VAL A 180 -7.36 -11.83 12.23
CA VAL A 180 -7.67 -10.74 13.15
C VAL A 180 -7.15 -11.21 14.49
N LEU A 181 -6.17 -10.49 15.04
CA LEU A 181 -5.83 -10.57 16.45
C LEU A 181 -7.12 -10.26 17.22
N ARG A 182 -7.87 -11.31 17.59
CA ARG A 182 -8.90 -11.21 18.61
C ARG A 182 -8.13 -10.95 19.90
N TYR A 183 -8.09 -9.69 20.32
CA TYR A 183 -7.84 -9.40 21.73
C TYR A 183 -9.09 -9.87 22.48
N THR A 184 -8.99 -11.06 23.05
CA THR A 184 -9.88 -11.53 24.13
C THR A 184 -9.43 -10.93 25.44
#